data_AF-A0A959P1I6-F1
#
_entry.id   AF-A0A959P1I6-F1
#
_cell.length_a   1.000
_cell.length_b   1.000
_cell.length_c   1.000
_cell.angle_alpha   90.00
_cell.angle_beta   90.00
_cell.angle_gamma   90.00
#
_symmetry.space_group_name_H-M   'P 1'
#
loop_
_entity.id
_entity.type
_entity.pdbx_description
1 polymer ?
#
loop_
_entity_poly.entity_id
_entity_poly.type
_entity_poly.pdbx_seq_one_letter_code
_entity_poly.pdbx_strand_id
1 'polypeptide(L)' 'DMIELIRGKGLLNAIVIKPKNGKEAWDVCVKMKENGLLAKPTHQHIIRFAPPLVITEKQILDAVKIIKKSLEAI' A
#
# COMPACT_ATOMS: atom_id res chain seq x y z
N ASP A 1 6.58 13.15 2.00
CA ASP A 1 5.52 12.20 2.36
C ASP A 1 4.25 12.37 1.56
N MET A 2 3.78 11.26 0.98
CA MET A 2 2.39 11.08 0.54
C MET A 2 1.55 10.35 1.60
N ILE A 3 2.16 9.74 2.61
CA ILE A 3 1.44 9.04 3.68
C ILE A 3 0.97 10.05 4.72
N GLU A 4 -0.33 10.08 4.98
CA GLU A 4 -0.93 10.93 6.03
C GLU A 4 -1.18 10.15 7.32
N LEU A 5 -1.70 8.93 7.21
CA LEU A 5 -2.08 8.12 8.36
C LEU A 5 -1.99 6.64 8.02
N ILE A 6 -1.48 5.83 8.95
CA ILE A 6 -1.53 4.37 8.90
C ILE A 6 -2.39 3.90 10.08
N ARG A 7 -3.37 3.05 9.81
CA ARG A 7 -4.29 2.54 10.85
C ARG A 7 -4.74 1.11 10.57
N GLY A 8 -5.08 0.38 11.63
CA GLY A 8 -5.66 -0.95 11.53
C GLY A 8 -5.50 -1.78 12.80
N LYS A 9 -6.01 -3.01 12.76
CA LYS A 9 -5.84 -4.01 13.83
C LYS A 9 -5.70 -5.40 13.20
N GLY A 10 -4.75 -6.19 13.71
CA GLY A 10 -4.40 -7.47 13.11
C GLY A 10 -3.89 -7.28 11.67
N LEU A 11 -4.41 -8.08 10.73
CA LEU A 11 -4.07 -7.99 9.31
C LEU A 11 -5.07 -7.16 8.49
N LEU A 12 -5.99 -6.41 9.12
CA LEU A 12 -6.83 -5.44 8.44
C LEU A 12 -6.26 -4.03 8.65
N ASN A 13 -5.43 -3.59 7.71
CA ASN A 13 -4.72 -2.31 7.78
C ASN A 13 -5.00 -1.43 6.57
N ALA A 14 -4.79 -0.13 6.72
CA ALA A 14 -4.93 0.84 5.64
C ALA A 14 -3.95 2.00 5.77
N ILE A 15 -3.57 2.55 4.62
CA ILE A 15 -2.77 3.76 4.50
C ILE A 15 -3.62 4.83 3.83
N VAL A 16 -3.68 6.01 4.45
CA VAL A 16 -4.26 7.24 3.87
C VAL A 16 -3.17 7.93 3.07
N ILE A 17 -3.43 8.13 1.78
CA ILE A 17 -2.52 8.75 0.82
C ILE A 17 -3.02 10.15 0.50
N LYS A 18 -2.19 11.15 0.75
CA LYS A 18 -2.38 12.52 0.30
C LYS A 18 -1.81 12.66 -1.12
N PRO A 19 -2.60 13.07 -2.11
CA PRO A 19 -2.10 13.32 -3.46
C PRO A 19 -0.93 14.31 -3.47
N LYS A 20 0.07 14.05 -4.31
CA LYS A 20 1.28 14.88 -4.42
C LYS A 20 1.80 14.86 -5.85
N ASN A 21 2.20 16.01 -6.38
CA ASN A 21 2.79 16.12 -7.72
C ASN A 21 1.92 15.49 -8.84
N GLY A 22 0.59 15.57 -8.71
CA GLY A 22 -0.35 14.96 -9.67
C GLY A 22 -0.42 13.43 -9.58
N LYS A 23 0.15 12.82 -8.55
CA LYS A 23 0.07 11.38 -8.25
C LYS A 23 -0.94 11.12 -7.13
N GLU A 24 -1.76 10.10 -7.33
CA GLU A 24 -2.82 9.68 -6.43
C GLU A 24 -2.57 8.27 -5.89
N ALA A 25 -3.44 7.81 -4.98
CA ALA A 25 -3.34 6.45 -4.43
C ALA A 25 -3.46 5.35 -5.50
N TRP A 26 -4.14 5.66 -6.61
CA TRP A 26 -4.24 4.75 -7.75
C TRP A 26 -2.88 4.52 -8.41
N ASP A 27 -2.08 5.57 -8.64
CA ASP A 27 -0.73 5.45 -9.22
C ASP A 27 0.17 4.58 -8.34
N VAL A 28 0.09 4.75 -7.03
CA VAL A 28 0.80 3.90 -6.06
C VAL A 28 0.36 2.44 -6.20
N CYS A 29 -0.94 2.16 -6.37
CA CYS A 29 -1.44 0.80 -6.58
C CYS A 29 -0.98 0.18 -7.91
N VAL A 30 -0.94 0.98 -8.99
CA VAL A 30 -0.38 0.53 -10.27
C VAL A 30 1.10 0.21 -10.10
N LYS A 31 1.85 1.03 -9.35
CA LYS A 31 3.28 0.77 -9.10
C LYS A 31 3.52 -0.47 -8.25
N MET A 32 2.68 -0.71 -7.23
CA MET A 32 2.70 -1.95 -6.46
C MET A 32 2.41 -3.16 -7.35
N LYS A 33 1.45 -3.07 -8.28
CA LYS A 33 1.15 -4.14 -9.25
C LYS A 33 2.40 -4.53 -10.05
N GLU A 34 3.11 -3.53 -10.59
CA GLU A 34 4.36 -3.75 -11.34
C GLU A 34 5.46 -4.40 -10.49
N ASN A 35 5.50 -4.08 -9.20
CA ASN A 35 6.46 -4.65 -8.25
C ASN A 35 6.00 -5.97 -7.61
N GLY A 36 4.83 -6.51 -7.99
CA GLY A 36 4.34 -7.82 -7.55
C GLY A 36 3.41 -7.83 -6.33
N LEU A 37 2.80 -6.68 -5.98
CA LEU A 37 1.80 -6.60 -4.90
C LEU A 37 0.50 -5.99 -5.39
N LEU A 38 -0.61 -6.71 -5.19
CA LEU A 38 -1.94 -6.24 -5.58
C LEU A 38 -2.64 -5.56 -4.40
N ALA A 39 -3.06 -4.32 -4.61
CA ALA A 39 -3.94 -3.59 -3.72
C ALA A 39 -4.85 -2.69 -4.56
N LYS A 40 -5.92 -2.19 -3.94
CA LYS A 40 -6.87 -1.28 -4.59
C LYS A 40 -7.22 -0.13 -3.63
N PRO A 41 -7.31 1.11 -4.11
CA PRO A 41 -7.79 2.19 -3.29
C PRO A 41 -9.31 2.15 -3.13
N THR A 42 -9.77 2.69 -2.00
CA THR A 42 -11.16 3.00 -1.67
C THR A 42 -11.26 4.51 -1.39
N HIS A 43 -12.44 5.09 -1.64
CA HIS A 43 -12.65 6.54 -1.51
C HIS A 43 -11.56 7.38 -2.21
N GLN A 44 -10.92 6.86 -3.27
CA GLN A 44 -9.81 7.46 -4.04
C GLN A 44 -8.46 7.59 -3.31
N HIS A 45 -8.44 7.76 -1.98
CA HIS A 45 -7.22 8.12 -1.25
C HIS A 45 -6.79 7.11 -0.17
N ILE A 46 -7.52 6.02 0.04
CA ILE A 46 -7.20 5.02 1.09
C ILE A 46 -6.84 3.69 0.43
N ILE A 47 -5.65 3.16 0.70
CA ILE A 47 -5.22 1.83 0.23
C ILE A 47 -5.39 0.82 1.37
N ARG A 48 -6.16 -0.25 1.14
CA ARG A 48 -6.34 -1.35 2.11
C ARG A 48 -5.32 -2.45 1.91
N PHE A 49 -4.75 -2.93 3.01
CA PHE A 49 -3.87 -4.10 3.09
C PHE A 49 -4.54 -5.13 3.99
N ALA A 50 -5.04 -6.19 3.36
CA ALA A 50 -5.72 -7.31 4.01
C ALA A 50 -5.24 -8.63 3.39
N PRO A 51 -3.98 -9.05 3.64
CA PRO A 51 -3.47 -10.30 3.11
C PRO A 51 -4.21 -11.51 3.73
N PRO A 52 -4.20 -12.69 3.06
CA PRO A 52 -4.68 -13.92 3.67
C PRO A 52 -3.97 -14.22 5.00
N LEU A 53 -4.70 -14.73 5.99
CA LEU A 53 -4.16 -14.95 7.35
C LEU A 53 -3.09 -16.05 7.43
N VAL A 54 -2.94 -16.84 6.37
CA VAL A 54 -1.89 -17.87 6.22
C VAL A 54 -0.53 -17.29 5.82
N ILE A 55 -0.43 -15.97 5.60
CA ILE A 55 0.81 -15.29 5.22
C ILE A 55 1.88 -15.44 6.31
N THR A 56 3.11 -15.74 5.90
CA THR A 56 4.26 -15.89 6.80
C THR A 56 4.92 -14.54 7.11
N GLU A 57 5.68 -14.48 8.19
CA GLU A 57 6.45 -13.28 8.56
C GLU A 57 7.39 -12.82 7.43
N LYS A 58 8.08 -13.77 6.77
CA LYS A 58 8.95 -13.45 5.63
C LYS A 58 8.18 -12.79 4.49
N GLN A 59 6.99 -13.31 4.15
CA GLN A 59 6.15 -12.73 3.10
C GLN A 59 5.61 -11.35 3.49
N ILE A 60 5.30 -11.11 4.77
CA ILE A 60 4.96 -9.77 5.27
C ILE A 60 6.13 -8.81 5.06
N LEU A 61 7.35 -9.20 5.44
CA LEU A 61 8.54 -8.37 5.26
C LEU A 61 8.81 -8.06 3.78
N ASP A 62 8.61 -9.04 2.90
CA ASP A 62 8.77 -8.86 1.45
C ASP A 62 7.67 -7.94 0.86
N ALA A 63 6.42 -8.07 1.32
CA ALA A 63 5.33 -7.15 0.96
C ALA A 63 5.62 -5.71 1.42
N VAL A 64 6.15 -5.52 2.64
CA VAL A 64 6.55 -4.20 3.14
C VAL A 64 7.65 -3.58 2.28
N LYS A 65 8.64 -4.38 1.82
CA LYS A 65 9.68 -3.90 0.89
C LYS A 65 9.06 -3.44 -0.44
N ILE A 66 8.10 -4.18 -0.98
CA ILE A 66 7.39 -3.79 -2.22
C ILE A 66 6.60 -2.49 -2.02
N ILE A 67 5.89 -2.35 -0.91
CA ILE A 67 5.13 -1.13 -0.56
C ILE A 67 6.09 0.07 -0.49
N LYS A 68 7.20 -0.06 0.24
CA LYS A 68 8.22 0.97 0.35
C LYS A 68 8.79 1.37 -1.02
N LYS A 69 9.24 0.39 -1.81
CA LYS A 69 9.78 0.61 -3.15
C LYS A 69 8.78 1.31 -4.08
N SER A 70 7.50 1.00 -3.95
CA SER A 70 6.45 1.58 -4.80
C SER A 70 6.13 3.03 -4.41
N LEU A 71 6.16 3.34 -3.11
CA LEU A 71 5.97 4.71 -2.61
C LEU A 71 7.17 5.62 -2.90
N GLU A 72 8.39 5.10 -2.88
CA GLU A 72 9.61 5.87 -3.19
C GLU A 72 9.74 6.19 -4.69
N ALA A 73 9.08 5.43 -5.56
CA ALA A 73 9.13 5.58 -7.01
C ALA A 73 8.04 6.51 -7.58
N ILE A 74 7.17 7.07 -6.74
CA ILE A 74 6.04 7.94 -7.09
C ILE A 74 6.23 9.31 -6.45
#